data_AF-A0A2G8KM53-F1
#
_entry.id   AF-A0A2G8KM53-F1
#
_cell.length_a   1.000
_cell.length_b   1.000
_cell.length_c   1.000
_cell.angle_alpha   90.00
_cell.angle_beta   90.00
_cell.angle_gamma   90.00
#
_symmetry.space_group_name_H-M   'P 1'
#
loop_
_entity.id
_entity.type
_entity.pdbx_description
1 polymer ?
#
loop_
_entity_poly.entity_id
_entity_poly.type
_entity_poly.pdbx_seq_one_letter_code
_entity_poly.pdbx_strand_id
1 'polypeptide(L)'
;MDEHLARQALDQLTFSREEQIYNIAMEVASDSTRQRATANDVTNVCSFYKCSEGKVCIVSESNDPSCICAESCIPAEDEESFVCSTQNVTYDSKCDFYRRKCIEEIPESEDLHYFGECRALPPCALSELQEFPHRLREWFSDVMISLSNLDEHLGGLSADDKLLLMNSRQAERHRYAVPVQWKFRSLDRHPHDN
;
A
#
# COMPACT_ATOMS: atom_id res chain seq x y z
N MET A 1 24.81 15.17 -8.90
CA MET A 1 24.22 14.30 -7.87
C MET A 1 22.87 13.91 -8.40
N ASP A 2 22.68 12.62 -8.60
CA ASP A 2 21.68 12.08 -9.51
C ASP A 2 20.29 12.12 -8.86
N GLU A 3 19.41 12.98 -9.41
CA GLU A 3 18.00 13.12 -9.02
C GLU A 3 17.26 11.76 -9.10
N HIS A 4 17.75 10.87 -9.98
CA HIS A 4 17.34 9.48 -10.11
C HIS A 4 17.66 8.62 -8.88
N LEU A 5 18.85 8.73 -8.30
CA LEU A 5 19.20 7.98 -7.07
C LEU A 5 18.39 8.48 -5.87
N ALA A 6 18.18 9.80 -5.78
CA ALA A 6 17.42 10.40 -4.68
C ALA A 6 15.94 9.99 -4.72
N ARG A 7 15.37 9.82 -5.93
CA ARG A 7 13.97 9.44 -6.12
C ARG A 7 13.73 7.95 -6.05
N GLN A 8 14.65 7.13 -6.56
CA GLN A 8 14.62 5.69 -6.36
C GLN A 8 14.79 5.34 -4.88
N ALA A 9 15.60 6.12 -4.14
CA ALA A 9 15.65 6.06 -2.69
C ALA A 9 14.34 6.53 -2.05
N LEU A 10 13.67 7.58 -2.54
CA LEU A 10 12.39 8.05 -1.99
C LEU A 10 11.23 7.07 -2.24
N ASP A 11 11.14 6.46 -3.41
CA ASP A 11 10.11 5.48 -3.75
C ASP A 11 10.38 4.11 -3.09
N GLN A 12 11.66 3.72 -2.98
CA GLN A 12 12.03 2.63 -2.08
C GLN A 12 11.70 3.02 -0.65
N LEU A 13 11.93 4.23 -0.18
CA LEU A 13 11.59 4.66 1.18
C LEU A 13 10.08 4.77 1.40
N THR A 14 9.23 5.12 0.43
CA THR A 14 7.77 5.20 0.66
C THR A 14 7.12 3.82 0.61
N PHE A 15 7.49 2.98 -0.36
CA PHE A 15 7.04 1.59 -0.44
C PHE A 15 7.64 0.71 0.67
N SER A 16 8.94 0.91 0.95
CA SER A 16 9.61 0.29 2.10
C SER A 16 9.21 0.92 3.41
N ARG A 17 8.72 2.17 3.53
CA ARG A 17 8.17 2.69 4.81
C ARG A 17 6.90 1.92 5.13
N GLU A 18 6.01 1.69 4.17
CA GLU A 18 4.83 0.84 4.38
C GLU A 18 5.18 -0.62 4.76
N GLU A 19 6.20 -1.24 4.14
CA GLU A 19 6.64 -2.62 4.49
C GLU A 19 7.59 -2.68 5.71
N GLN A 20 8.42 -1.66 5.97
CA GLN A 20 9.31 -1.55 7.15
C GLN A 20 8.50 -1.31 8.41
N ILE A 21 7.30 -0.71 8.30
CA ILE A 21 6.49 -0.49 9.49
C ILE A 21 6.14 -1.79 10.22
N TYR A 22 6.06 -2.90 9.48
CA TYR A 22 5.79 -4.20 10.07
C TYR A 22 7.06 -4.94 10.54
N ASN A 23 8.26 -4.59 10.06
CA ASN A 23 9.47 -5.41 10.26
C ASN A 23 10.39 -4.98 11.44
N ILE A 24 10.06 -3.92 12.20
CA ILE A 24 10.92 -3.41 13.30
C ILE A 24 11.13 -4.43 14.45
N ALA A 25 10.26 -5.43 14.61
CA ALA A 25 10.38 -6.41 15.70
C ALA A 25 11.67 -7.27 15.64
N MET A 26 12.33 -7.36 14.47
CA MET A 26 13.51 -8.24 14.30
C MET A 26 14.85 -7.56 14.63
N GLU A 27 14.94 -6.22 14.55
CA GLU A 27 16.23 -5.52 14.77
C GLU A 27 16.54 -5.30 16.25
N VAL A 28 15.52 -5.08 17.10
CA VAL A 28 15.68 -4.78 18.53
C VAL A 28 16.16 -5.99 19.35
N ALA A 29 15.96 -7.22 18.86
CA ALA A 29 16.40 -8.44 19.55
C ALA A 29 17.89 -8.78 19.36
N SER A 30 18.61 -8.05 18.50
CA SER A 30 19.99 -8.42 18.10
C SER A 30 21.10 -7.72 18.89
N ASP A 31 20.81 -6.69 19.68
CA ASP A 31 21.85 -5.94 20.38
C ASP A 31 22.03 -6.41 21.83
N SER A 32 22.56 -7.63 21.99
CA SER A 32 23.40 -8.04 23.13
C SER A 32 23.83 -9.52 23.02
N THR A 33 24.71 -9.87 22.07
CA THR A 33 25.92 -10.67 22.33
C THR A 33 26.70 -10.96 21.05
N ARG A 34 27.90 -10.37 20.98
CA ARG A 34 28.89 -10.57 19.92
C ARG A 34 29.59 -11.93 20.10
N GLN A 35 29.11 -13.00 19.45
CA GLN A 35 29.91 -14.19 19.19
C GLN A 35 29.71 -14.73 17.77
N ARG A 36 30.85 -14.98 17.11
CA ARG A 36 31.05 -15.44 15.74
C ARG A 36 30.07 -16.54 15.31
N ALA A 37 29.25 -16.28 14.29
CA ALA A 37 28.57 -17.30 13.51
C ALA A 37 29.12 -17.29 12.09
N THR A 38 29.65 -18.44 11.70
CA THR A 38 30.10 -18.80 10.36
C THR A 38 29.00 -18.62 9.33
N ALA A 39 29.39 -18.20 8.13
CA ALA A 39 28.55 -18.17 6.94
C ALA A 39 27.78 -19.48 6.75
N ASN A 40 26.49 -19.46 7.08
CA ASN A 40 25.47 -20.33 6.52
C ASN A 40 24.32 -19.39 6.15
N ASP A 41 24.28 -19.04 4.87
CA ASP A 41 23.21 -18.32 4.21
C ASP A 41 21.95 -19.21 4.23
N VAL A 42 21.26 -19.22 5.38
CA VAL A 42 19.89 -19.68 5.45
C VAL A 42 19.08 -18.54 4.84
N THR A 43 18.68 -18.73 3.59
CA THR A 43 17.66 -17.90 2.94
C THR A 43 16.47 -17.80 3.88
N ASN A 44 16.31 -16.63 4.51
CA ASN A 44 15.21 -16.40 5.45
C ASN A 44 13.89 -16.61 4.68
N VAL A 45 13.11 -17.61 5.09
CA VAL A 45 11.88 -18.02 4.39
C VAL A 45 10.86 -16.88 4.35
N CYS A 46 10.90 -15.97 5.33
CA CYS A 46 10.06 -14.78 5.37
C CYS A 46 10.47 -13.70 4.36
N SER A 47 11.67 -13.75 3.77
CA SER A 47 12.07 -12.80 2.72
C SER A 47 11.20 -12.90 1.46
N PHE A 48 10.54 -14.04 1.24
CA PHE A 48 9.68 -14.29 0.08
C PHE A 48 8.21 -14.51 0.45
N TYR A 49 7.87 -14.51 1.74
CA TYR A 49 6.51 -14.78 2.23
C TYR A 49 5.87 -13.50 2.76
N LYS A 50 4.87 -12.99 2.02
CA LYS A 50 4.16 -11.75 2.39
C LYS A 50 2.91 -12.06 3.22
N CYS A 51 2.81 -11.43 4.38
CA CYS A 51 1.62 -11.48 5.23
C CYS A 51 0.58 -10.43 4.83
N SER A 52 -0.67 -10.64 5.25
CA SER A 52 -1.71 -9.61 5.15
C SER A 52 -1.38 -8.40 6.03
N GLU A 53 -2.06 -7.27 5.79
CA GLU A 53 -1.90 -6.05 6.59
C GLU A 53 -2.08 -6.32 8.10
N GLY A 54 -1.30 -5.64 8.93
CA GLY A 54 -1.32 -5.85 10.40
C GLY A 54 -0.54 -7.07 10.89
N LYS A 55 0.06 -7.87 10.00
CA LYS A 55 0.79 -9.10 10.35
C LYS A 55 2.25 -9.09 9.91
N VAL A 56 3.06 -9.85 10.63
CA VAL A 56 4.50 -10.03 10.41
C VAL A 56 4.80 -11.50 10.21
N CYS A 57 5.74 -11.80 9.31
CA CYS A 57 6.19 -13.16 9.09
C CYS A 57 7.22 -13.57 10.14
N ILE A 58 7.03 -14.74 10.75
CA ILE A 58 7.98 -15.39 11.64
C ILE A 58 8.34 -16.78 11.11
N VAL A 59 9.57 -17.23 11.38
CA VAL A 59 10.01 -18.59 11.07
C VAL A 59 9.84 -19.45 12.32
N SER A 60 9.05 -20.52 12.20
CA SER A 60 8.82 -21.49 13.29
C SER A 60 10.05 -22.40 13.51
N GLU A 61 10.04 -23.18 14.60
CA GLU A 61 11.10 -24.17 14.90
C GLU A 61 11.27 -25.23 13.81
N SER A 62 10.23 -25.51 13.02
CA SER A 62 10.26 -26.42 11.87
C SER A 62 10.77 -25.76 10.57
N ASN A 63 11.23 -24.50 10.62
CA ASN A 63 11.65 -23.71 9.47
C ASN A 63 10.50 -23.36 8.50
N ASP A 64 9.26 -23.37 8.97
CA ASP A 64 8.08 -22.96 8.20
C ASP A 64 7.70 -21.50 8.49
N PRO A 65 7.30 -20.69 7.49
CA PRO A 65 6.85 -19.33 7.69
C PRO A 65 5.42 -19.30 8.26
N SER A 66 5.17 -18.40 9.20
CA SER A 66 3.84 -18.15 9.78
C SER A 66 3.61 -16.65 9.96
N CYS A 67 2.36 -16.20 9.81
CA CYS A 67 1.99 -14.80 10.02
C CYS A 67 1.34 -14.61 11.39
N ILE A 68 1.94 -13.76 12.22
CA ILE A 68 1.37 -13.33 13.50
C ILE A 68 1.03 -11.83 13.45
N CYS A 69 0.16 -11.34 14.32
CA CYS A 69 -0.09 -9.90 14.40
C CYS A 69 1.19 -9.14 14.79
N ALA A 70 1.40 -7.97 14.20
CA ALA A 70 2.52 -7.10 14.55
C ALA A 70 2.48 -6.74 16.05
N GLU A 71 3.61 -6.79 16.75
CA GLU A 71 3.66 -6.41 18.16
C GLU A 71 3.71 -4.89 18.36
N SER A 72 4.34 -4.18 17.43
CA SER A 72 4.47 -2.72 17.40
C SER A 72 4.60 -2.21 15.95
N CYS A 73 4.41 -0.91 15.78
CA CYS A 73 4.58 -0.18 14.51
C CYS A 73 5.65 0.91 14.70
N ILE A 74 6.24 1.41 13.61
CA ILE A 74 7.11 2.60 13.68
C ILE A 74 6.27 3.76 14.20
N PRO A 75 6.78 4.54 15.17
CA PRO A 75 6.14 5.78 15.57
C PRO A 75 5.96 6.71 14.37
N ALA A 76 4.80 7.36 14.28
CA ALA A 76 4.53 8.38 13.29
C ALA A 76 5.52 9.55 13.45
N GLU A 77 6.20 9.92 12.36
CA GLU A 77 7.12 11.06 12.34
C GLU A 77 6.39 12.38 12.04
N ASP A 78 5.25 12.30 11.36
CA ASP A 78 4.47 13.41 10.84
C ASP A 78 2.96 13.11 10.85
N GLU A 79 2.14 14.15 10.76
CA GLU A 79 0.67 14.03 10.66
C GLU A 79 0.24 13.39 9.33
N GLU A 80 1.11 13.34 8.32
CA GLU A 80 0.84 12.69 7.03
C GLU A 80 0.78 11.16 7.15
N SER A 81 1.38 10.60 8.22
CA SER A 81 1.33 9.18 8.55
C SER A 81 -0.02 8.75 9.13
N PHE A 82 -0.80 9.68 9.67
CA PHE A 82 -2.07 9.38 10.33
C PHE A 82 -3.09 8.79 9.37
N VAL A 83 -4.06 8.08 9.92
CA VAL A 83 -5.19 7.55 9.17
C VAL A 83 -6.50 7.68 9.95
N CYS A 84 -7.61 7.79 9.23
CA CYS A 84 -8.94 7.84 9.80
C CYS A 84 -9.74 6.57 9.44
N SER A 85 -10.44 5.99 10.41
CA SER A 85 -11.33 4.85 10.19
C SER A 85 -12.77 5.26 9.85
N THR A 86 -13.58 4.29 9.44
CA THR A 86 -15.03 4.47 9.19
C THR A 86 -15.81 4.86 10.44
N GLN A 87 -15.24 4.64 11.63
CA GLN A 87 -15.81 5.03 12.92
C GLN A 87 -15.33 6.42 13.39
N ASN A 88 -14.66 7.19 12.52
CA ASN A 88 -14.14 8.53 12.79
C ASN A 88 -13.12 8.55 13.96
N VAL A 89 -12.30 7.50 14.03
CA VAL A 89 -11.16 7.39 14.96
C VAL A 89 -9.86 7.57 14.19
N THR A 90 -8.99 8.45 14.68
CA THR A 90 -7.65 8.67 14.12
C THR A 90 -6.65 7.70 14.74
N TYR A 91 -5.83 7.08 13.90
CA TYR A 91 -4.74 6.21 14.29
C TYR A 91 -3.42 6.81 13.80
N ASP A 92 -2.35 6.56 14.56
CA ASP A 92 -1.01 7.11 14.28
C ASP A 92 -0.45 6.63 12.93
N SER A 93 -0.83 5.43 12.50
CA SER A 93 -0.43 4.92 11.21
C SER A 93 -1.40 3.89 10.65
N LYS A 94 -1.25 3.61 9.34
CA LYS A 94 -1.88 2.47 8.68
C LYS A 94 -1.58 1.15 9.41
N CYS A 95 -0.35 0.94 9.89
CA CYS A 95 0.00 -0.25 10.65
C CYS A 95 -0.74 -0.33 11.97
N ASP A 96 -0.83 0.76 12.73
CA ASP A 96 -1.50 0.76 14.02
C ASP A 96 -2.96 0.34 13.88
N PHE A 97 -3.63 0.84 12.83
CA PHE A 97 -4.99 0.43 12.49
C PHE A 97 -5.08 -1.10 12.25
N TYR A 98 -4.31 -1.63 11.29
CA TYR A 98 -4.42 -3.04 10.93
C TYR A 98 -3.88 -4.01 11.98
N ARG A 99 -2.86 -3.60 12.74
CA ARG A 99 -2.35 -4.35 13.90
C ARG A 99 -3.46 -4.53 14.93
N ARG A 100 -4.15 -3.44 15.29
CA ARG A 100 -5.27 -3.48 16.24
C ARG A 100 -6.45 -4.29 15.72
N LYS A 101 -6.75 -4.20 14.42
CA LYS A 101 -7.74 -5.06 13.75
C LYS A 101 -7.33 -6.54 13.82
N CYS A 102 -6.04 -6.87 13.67
CA CYS A 102 -5.53 -8.23 13.76
C CYS A 102 -5.68 -8.86 15.16
N ILE A 103 -5.41 -8.09 16.23
CA ILE A 103 -5.58 -8.53 17.62
C ILE A 103 -7.03 -8.38 18.13
N GLU A 104 -7.99 -8.12 17.24
CA GLU A 104 -9.42 -8.02 17.52
C GLU A 104 -9.81 -6.91 18.52
N GLU A 105 -8.99 -5.85 18.63
CA GLU A 105 -9.33 -4.65 19.40
C GLU A 105 -10.34 -3.75 18.68
N ILE A 106 -10.54 -3.96 17.38
CA ILE A 106 -11.40 -3.17 16.50
C ILE A 106 -12.39 -4.12 15.81
N PRO A 107 -13.68 -3.75 15.65
CA PRO A 107 -14.66 -4.56 14.94
C PRO A 107 -14.23 -4.89 13.50
N GLU A 108 -14.56 -6.09 13.02
CA GLU A 108 -14.29 -6.50 11.64
C GLU A 108 -14.91 -5.54 10.61
N SER A 109 -16.06 -4.94 10.94
CA SER A 109 -16.78 -3.98 10.11
C SER A 109 -16.17 -2.57 10.05
N GLU A 110 -15.19 -2.27 10.91
CA GLU A 110 -14.48 -0.99 10.88
C GLU A 110 -13.31 -1.10 9.89
N ASP A 111 -13.24 -0.18 8.94
CA ASP A 111 -12.25 -0.18 7.86
C ASP A 111 -11.50 1.16 7.81
N LEU A 112 -10.38 1.14 7.09
CA LEU A 112 -9.62 2.34 6.79
C LEU A 112 -10.44 3.23 5.84
N HIS A 113 -10.77 4.44 6.26
CA HIS A 113 -11.61 5.35 5.47
C HIS A 113 -10.76 6.23 4.55
N TYR A 114 -9.75 6.91 5.10
CA TYR A 114 -8.82 7.73 4.32
C TYR A 114 -7.53 8.02 5.10
N PHE A 115 -6.49 8.45 4.38
CA PHE A 115 -5.21 8.89 4.94
C PHE A 115 -5.27 10.34 5.47
N GLY A 116 -4.58 10.59 6.57
CA GLY A 116 -4.63 11.80 7.39
C GLY A 116 -5.55 11.67 8.60
N GLU A 117 -5.56 12.72 9.44
CA GLU A 117 -6.42 12.79 10.63
C GLU A 117 -7.92 12.81 10.31
N CYS A 118 -8.73 12.39 11.28
CA CYS A 118 -10.17 12.48 11.14
C CYS A 118 -10.64 13.94 11.06
N ARG A 119 -11.50 14.22 10.08
CA ARG A 119 -12.01 15.57 9.79
C ARG A 119 -13.49 15.49 9.44
N ALA A 120 -14.18 16.61 9.63
CA ALA A 120 -15.57 16.72 9.25
C ALA A 120 -15.70 16.64 7.72
N LEU A 121 -16.32 15.56 7.23
CA LEU A 121 -16.67 15.41 5.83
C LEU A 121 -18.11 15.92 5.59
N PRO A 122 -18.32 16.84 4.66
CA PRO A 122 -19.67 17.29 4.33
C PRO A 122 -20.48 16.14 3.70
N PRO A 123 -21.82 16.13 3.86
CA PRO A 123 -22.66 15.16 3.18
C PRO A 123 -22.57 15.37 1.66
N CYS A 124 -22.52 14.27 0.91
CA CYS A 124 -22.52 14.32 -0.55
C CYS A 124 -23.89 14.76 -1.08
N ALA A 125 -23.94 15.86 -1.83
CA ALA A 125 -25.17 16.34 -2.43
C ALA A 125 -25.61 15.43 -3.60
N LEU A 126 -26.92 15.35 -3.87
CA LEU A 126 -27.46 14.52 -4.96
C LEU A 126 -26.86 14.88 -6.33
N SER A 127 -26.61 16.17 -6.59
CA SER A 127 -25.98 16.62 -7.82
C SER A 127 -24.51 16.15 -7.93
N GLU A 128 -23.77 16.18 -6.82
CA GLU A 128 -22.39 15.69 -6.78
C GLU A 128 -22.36 14.18 -7.02
N LEU A 129 -23.26 13.44 -6.39
CA LEU A 129 -23.39 11.99 -6.55
C LEU A 129 -23.71 11.60 -8.00
N GLN A 130 -24.56 12.38 -8.69
CA GLN A 130 -24.88 12.17 -10.10
C GLN A 130 -23.68 12.42 -11.01
N GLU A 131 -22.86 13.42 -10.71
CA GLU A 131 -21.67 13.75 -11.50
C GLU A 131 -20.46 12.87 -11.18
N PHE A 132 -20.42 12.27 -9.99
CA PHE A 132 -19.26 11.55 -9.47
C PHE A 132 -18.74 10.46 -10.43
N PRO A 133 -19.57 9.54 -10.98
CA PRO A 133 -19.05 8.50 -11.90
C PRO A 133 -18.50 9.06 -13.20
N HIS A 134 -18.96 10.22 -13.64
CA HIS A 134 -18.47 10.89 -14.85
C HIS A 134 -17.11 11.54 -14.59
N ARG A 135 -17.00 12.31 -13.50
CA ARG A 135 -15.74 12.93 -13.10
C ARG A 135 -14.67 11.89 -12.76
N LEU A 136 -15.05 10.80 -12.10
CA LEU A 136 -14.14 9.74 -11.69
C LEU A 136 -13.51 9.00 -12.88
N ARG A 137 -14.31 8.61 -13.88
CA ARG A 137 -13.78 7.92 -15.07
C ARG A 137 -12.91 8.83 -15.94
N GLU A 138 -13.22 10.12 -15.99
CA GLU A 138 -12.37 11.12 -16.66
C GLU A 138 -11.05 11.28 -15.92
N TRP A 139 -11.10 11.42 -14.59
CA TRP A 139 -9.91 11.48 -13.76
C TRP A 139 -9.02 10.24 -13.92
N PHE A 140 -9.57 9.03 -13.90
CA PHE A 140 -8.78 7.81 -14.16
C PHE A 140 -8.12 7.83 -15.55
N SER A 141 -8.83 8.31 -16.57
CA SER A 141 -8.27 8.46 -17.91
C SER A 141 -7.10 9.44 -17.93
N ASP A 142 -7.25 10.60 -17.29
CA ASP A 142 -6.23 11.63 -17.25
C ASP A 142 -4.99 11.16 -16.47
N VAL A 143 -5.19 10.52 -15.32
CA VAL A 143 -4.09 9.91 -14.54
C VAL A 143 -3.35 8.87 -15.38
N MET A 144 -4.06 7.95 -16.03
CA MET A 144 -3.44 6.92 -16.85
C MET A 144 -2.66 7.53 -18.04
N ILE A 145 -3.17 8.61 -18.66
CA ILE A 145 -2.44 9.36 -19.70
C ILE A 145 -1.17 10.01 -19.13
N SER A 146 -1.25 10.64 -17.96
CA SER A 146 -0.07 11.24 -17.31
C SER A 146 0.99 10.19 -17.01
N LEU A 147 0.59 9.02 -16.47
CA LEU A 147 1.50 7.90 -16.21
C LEU A 147 2.09 7.30 -17.49
N SER A 148 1.39 7.38 -18.62
CA SER A 148 1.92 6.90 -19.92
C SER A 148 3.12 7.71 -20.40
N ASN A 149 3.29 8.94 -19.93
CA ASN A 149 4.44 9.80 -20.27
C ASN A 149 5.64 9.59 -19.33
N LEU A 150 5.48 8.80 -18.25
CA LEU A 150 6.54 8.49 -17.32
C LEU A 150 7.27 7.20 -17.74
N ASP A 151 8.55 7.12 -17.36
CA ASP A 151 9.30 5.88 -17.47
C ASP A 151 8.73 4.84 -16.51
N GLU A 152 8.70 3.57 -16.92
CA GLU A 152 8.16 2.47 -16.11
C GLU A 152 8.91 2.33 -14.77
N HIS A 153 10.23 2.57 -14.76
CA HIS A 153 11.04 2.54 -13.52
C HIS A 153 10.75 3.72 -12.59
N LEU A 154 10.09 4.76 -13.09
CA LEU A 154 9.64 5.93 -12.32
C LEU A 154 8.14 5.86 -12.00
N GLY A 155 7.56 4.66 -12.01
CA GLY A 155 6.13 4.44 -11.74
C GLY A 155 5.21 4.75 -12.92
N GLY A 156 5.76 4.88 -14.13
CA GLY A 156 5.00 4.98 -15.37
C GLY A 156 4.32 3.67 -15.77
N LEU A 157 3.49 3.74 -16.81
CA LEU A 157 2.79 2.55 -17.32
C LEU A 157 3.73 1.56 -18.00
N SER A 158 3.39 0.27 -17.89
CA SER A 158 4.02 -0.80 -18.65
C SER A 158 3.84 -0.63 -20.15
N ALA A 159 4.70 -1.27 -20.96
CA ALA A 159 4.55 -1.26 -22.42
C ALA A 159 3.17 -1.79 -22.88
N ASP A 160 2.66 -2.82 -22.22
CA ASP A 160 1.35 -3.42 -22.53
C ASP A 160 0.20 -2.47 -22.16
N ASP A 161 0.26 -1.82 -20.99
CA ASP A 161 -0.75 -0.85 -20.57
C ASP A 161 -0.77 0.39 -21.49
N LYS A 162 0.41 0.84 -21.96
CA LYS A 162 0.53 1.93 -22.95
C LYS A 162 -0.18 1.56 -24.24
N LEU A 163 0.01 0.33 -24.73
CA LEU A 163 -0.65 -0.16 -25.93
C LEU A 163 -2.17 -0.25 -25.76
N LEU A 164 -2.65 -0.79 -24.63
CA LEU A 164 -4.08 -0.86 -24.31
C LEU A 164 -4.71 0.52 -24.23
N LEU A 165 -4.04 1.48 -23.61
CA LEU A 165 -4.49 2.87 -23.55
C LEU A 165 -4.61 3.47 -24.95
N MET A 166 -3.58 3.35 -25.79
CA MET A 166 -3.61 3.88 -27.17
C MET A 166 -4.77 3.32 -28.00
N ASN A 167 -5.01 2.01 -27.93
CA ASN A 167 -6.11 1.35 -28.63
C ASN A 167 -7.48 1.81 -28.11
N SER A 168 -7.63 1.93 -26.78
CA SER A 168 -8.90 2.38 -26.18
C SER A 168 -9.27 3.81 -26.58
N ARG A 169 -8.29 4.71 -26.74
CA ARG A 169 -8.52 6.10 -27.15
C ARG A 169 -9.04 6.21 -28.58
N GLN A 170 -8.67 5.28 -29.47
CA GLN A 170 -9.19 5.21 -30.83
C GLN A 170 -10.63 4.69 -30.89
N ALA A 171 -11.05 3.93 -29.87
CA ALA A 171 -12.41 3.43 -29.75
C ALA A 171 -13.28 4.41 -28.95
N GLU A 172 -13.99 5.33 -29.62
CA GLU A 172 -14.86 6.34 -28.97
C GLU A 172 -15.82 5.75 -27.92
N ARG A 173 -16.37 4.55 -28.18
CA ARG A 173 -17.30 3.87 -27.26
C ARG A 173 -16.65 3.28 -26.01
N HIS A 174 -15.35 3.02 -26.03
CA HIS A 174 -14.65 2.29 -24.95
C HIS A 174 -13.45 3.06 -24.38
N ARG A 175 -13.34 4.37 -24.65
CA ARG A 175 -12.21 5.20 -24.20
C ARG A 175 -11.95 5.21 -22.69
N TYR A 176 -12.97 4.91 -21.87
CA TYR A 176 -12.84 4.86 -20.41
C TYR A 176 -12.74 3.44 -19.85
N ALA A 177 -12.97 2.40 -20.65
CA ALA A 177 -13.01 1.02 -20.17
C ALA A 177 -11.64 0.57 -19.64
N VAL A 178 -10.57 0.85 -20.40
CA VAL A 178 -9.20 0.50 -20.01
C VAL A 178 -8.75 1.26 -18.75
N PRO A 179 -8.87 2.59 -18.64
CA PRO A 179 -8.51 3.30 -17.41
C PRO A 179 -9.27 2.84 -16.17
N VAL A 180 -10.57 2.55 -16.29
CA VAL A 180 -11.38 2.06 -15.16
C VAL A 180 -10.92 0.67 -14.73
N GLN A 181 -10.70 -0.26 -15.67
CA GLN A 181 -10.21 -1.61 -15.37
C GLN A 181 -8.81 -1.60 -14.78
N TRP A 182 -7.91 -0.78 -15.34
CA TRP A 182 -6.55 -0.58 -14.83
C TRP A 182 -6.59 -0.07 -13.38
N LYS A 183 -7.43 0.93 -13.09
CA LYS A 183 -7.54 1.46 -11.73
C LYS A 183 -8.10 0.42 -10.76
N PHE A 184 -9.11 -0.35 -11.17
CA PHE A 184 -9.66 -1.43 -10.36
C PHE A 184 -8.58 -2.44 -9.95
N ARG A 185 -7.83 -2.96 -10.92
CA ARG A 185 -6.69 -3.87 -10.66
C ARG A 185 -5.61 -3.24 -9.78
N SER A 186 -5.43 -1.92 -9.87
CA SER A 186 -4.46 -1.22 -9.02
C SER A 186 -4.89 -1.13 -7.55
N LEU A 187 -6.20 -1.14 -7.27
CA LEU A 187 -6.77 -1.03 -5.93
C LEU A 187 -6.99 -2.40 -5.29
N ASP A 188 -7.26 -3.42 -6.09
CA ASP A 188 -7.43 -4.80 -5.65
C ASP A 188 -6.10 -5.44 -5.24
N ARG A 189 -5.69 -5.23 -3.99
CA ARG A 189 -4.39 -5.72 -3.47
C ARG A 189 -4.49 -6.45 -2.13
N HIS A 190 -5.50 -6.17 -1.31
CA HIS A 190 -5.57 -6.62 0.09
C HIS A 190 -6.94 -7.21 0.44
N PRO A 191 -7.17 -8.52 0.17
CA PRO A 191 -6.34 -9.41 -0.64
C PRO A 191 -6.52 -9.13 -2.14
N HIS A 192 -5.62 -9.61 -2.99
CA HIS A 192 -5.87 -9.68 -4.43
C HIS A 192 -6.78 -10.88 -4.68
N ASP A 193 -8.09 -10.65 -4.84
CA ASP A 193 -9.11 -11.70 -4.87
C ASP A 193 -9.74 -11.96 -6.25
N ASN A 194 -9.28 -11.24 -7.28
CA ASN A 194 -9.69 -11.42 -8.67
C ASN A 194 -8.76 -12.32 -9.51
#